data_AF-A5JT13-F1
#
_entry.id   AF-A5JT13-F1
#
_cell.length_a   1.000
_cell.length_b   1.000
_cell.length_c   1.000
_cell.angle_alpha   90.00
_cell.angle_beta   90.00
_cell.angle_gamma   90.00
#
_symmetry.space_group_name_H-M   'P 1'
#
loop_
_entity.id
_entity.type
_entity.pdbx_description
1 polymer ?
#
loop_
_entity_poly.entity_id
_entity_poly.type
_entity_poly.pdbx_seq_one_letter_code
_entity_poly.pdbx_strand_id
1 'polypeptide(L)'
;EFKLKLCVFDRDVLPGSCVWSITSELIEKRCRRMVVVISDDYLNSSECDFQTKFALSLSPGARHKRLIPVKCKSMENEFPSILRFITVCDYTNP
;
A
#
# COMPACT_ATOMS: atom_id res chain seq x y z
N GLU A 1 -18.47 11.34 -12.11
CA GLU A 1 -18.29 9.91 -11.78
C GLU A 1 -16.93 9.45 -12.27
N PHE A 2 -16.09 8.85 -11.41
CA PHE A 2 -14.72 8.44 -11.77
C PHE A 2 -14.65 6.92 -12.00
N LYS A 3 -14.26 6.49 -13.20
CA LYS A 3 -14.13 5.06 -13.58
C LYS A 3 -12.78 4.46 -13.14
N LEU A 4 -12.55 4.39 -11.83
CA LEU A 4 -11.31 3.82 -11.27
C LEU A 4 -11.34 2.28 -11.32
N LYS A 5 -10.19 1.68 -11.69
CA LYS A 5 -9.98 0.22 -11.63
C LYS A 5 -9.08 -0.09 -10.44
N LEU A 6 -9.58 -0.82 -9.45
CA LEU A 6 -8.87 -1.15 -8.21
C LEU A 6 -8.61 -2.67 -8.14
N CYS A 7 -7.47 -3.04 -7.54
CA CYS A 7 -7.04 -4.42 -7.30
C CYS A 7 -6.93 -4.64 -5.79
N VAL A 8 -7.41 -5.78 -5.28
CA VAL A 8 -7.36 -6.15 -3.86
C VAL A 8 -6.79 -7.57 -3.73
N PHE A 9 -5.81 -7.75 -2.84
CA PHE A 9 -5.05 -8.99 -2.72
C PHE A 9 -5.89 -10.23 -2.38
N ASP A 10 -6.81 -10.12 -1.44
CA ASP A 10 -7.57 -11.30 -0.98
C ASP A 10 -8.57 -11.85 -2.02
N ARG A 11 -8.94 -11.01 -3.01
CA ARG A 11 -9.89 -11.39 -4.07
C ARG A 11 -9.20 -11.74 -5.39
N ASP A 12 -8.11 -11.05 -5.71
CA ASP A 12 -7.51 -11.09 -7.05
C ASP A 12 -6.26 -12.01 -7.12
N VAL A 13 -5.90 -12.69 -6.02
CA VAL A 13 -4.80 -13.67 -5.98
C VAL A 13 -5.32 -15.08 -6.29
N LEU A 14 -4.67 -15.78 -7.22
CA LEU A 14 -4.98 -17.17 -7.55
C LEU A 14 -4.46 -18.12 -6.45
N PRO A 15 -5.29 -19.04 -5.92
CA PRO A 15 -4.85 -19.99 -4.90
C PRO A 15 -3.76 -20.94 -5.45
N GLY A 16 -2.79 -21.30 -4.60
CA GLY A 16 -1.76 -22.32 -4.91
C GLY A 16 -0.40 -21.79 -5.41
N SER A 17 -0.15 -20.49 -5.31
CA SER A 17 1.08 -19.84 -5.78
C SER A 17 1.69 -18.94 -4.68
N CYS A 18 3.00 -18.69 -4.74
CA CYS A 18 3.70 -17.91 -3.71
C CYS A 18 3.17 -16.47 -3.68
N VAL A 19 2.45 -16.13 -2.60
CA VAL A 19 1.74 -14.85 -2.42
C VAL A 19 2.67 -13.66 -2.62
N TRP A 20 3.90 -13.76 -2.14
CA TRP A 20 4.92 -12.71 -2.23
C TRP A 20 5.35 -12.38 -3.66
N SER A 21 5.57 -13.40 -4.48
CA SER A 21 6.03 -13.25 -5.86
C SER A 21 4.94 -12.62 -6.75
N ILE A 22 3.70 -13.11 -6.60
CA ILE A 22 2.56 -12.55 -7.34
C ILE A 22 2.29 -11.12 -6.90
N THR A 23 2.37 -10.87 -5.58
CA THR A 23 2.15 -9.54 -5.04
C THR A 23 3.15 -8.54 -5.62
N SER A 24 4.42 -8.92 -5.65
CA SER A 24 5.47 -8.10 -6.25
C SER A 24 5.20 -7.83 -7.74
N GLU A 25 4.83 -8.86 -8.51
CA GLU A 25 4.53 -8.71 -9.93
C GLU A 25 3.30 -7.81 -10.20
N LEU A 26 2.24 -7.95 -9.39
CA LEU A 26 1.05 -7.11 -9.49
C LEU A 26 1.39 -5.64 -9.22
N ILE A 27 2.16 -5.38 -8.16
CA ILE A 27 2.58 -4.03 -7.78
C ILE A 27 3.46 -3.41 -8.87
N GLU A 28 4.39 -4.19 -9.43
CA GLU A 28 5.34 -3.71 -10.42
C GLU A 28 4.71 -3.53 -11.81
N LYS A 29 3.99 -4.54 -12.32
CA LYS A 29 3.55 -4.56 -13.72
C LYS A 29 2.12 -4.05 -13.92
N ARG A 30 1.24 -4.14 -12.92
CA ARG A 30 -0.19 -3.84 -13.07
C ARG A 30 -0.64 -2.58 -12.33
N CYS A 31 0.03 -2.21 -11.24
CA CYS A 31 -0.36 -1.07 -10.42
C CYS A 31 0.47 0.19 -10.72
N ARG A 32 -0.24 1.31 -10.95
CA ARG A 32 0.37 2.65 -11.02
C ARG A 32 0.41 3.31 -9.64
N ARG A 33 -0.60 3.12 -8.81
CA ARG A 33 -0.64 3.70 -7.47
C ARG A 33 -1.00 2.59 -6.50
N MET A 34 -0.39 2.63 -5.33
CA MET A 34 -0.72 1.73 -4.24
C MET A 34 -1.36 2.56 -3.13
N VAL A 35 -2.60 2.21 -2.78
CA VAL A 35 -3.28 2.78 -1.62
C VAL A 35 -2.95 1.89 -0.44
N VAL A 36 -2.46 2.49 0.63
CA VAL A 36 -2.08 1.79 1.85
C VAL A 36 -2.96 2.26 2.98
N VAL A 37 -3.74 1.36 3.58
CA VAL A 37 -4.59 1.68 4.72
C VAL A 37 -3.77 1.50 5.99
N ILE A 38 -3.39 2.61 6.61
CA ILE A 38 -2.56 2.62 7.82
C ILE A 38 -3.45 2.43 9.05
N SER A 39 -3.02 1.53 9.91
CA SER A 39 -3.77 0.97 11.04
C SER A 39 -2.76 0.33 12.02
N ASP A 40 -3.07 0.19 13.31
CA ASP A 40 -2.15 -0.49 14.24
C ASP A 40 -1.88 -1.95 13.81
N ASP A 41 -2.88 -2.64 13.26
CA ASP A 41 -2.74 -4.00 12.73
C ASP A 41 -1.84 -4.03 11.48
N TYR A 42 -1.84 -2.94 10.71
CA TYR A 42 -0.99 -2.79 9.53
C TYR A 42 0.49 -2.78 9.93
N LEU A 43 0.82 -2.12 11.04
CA LEU A 43 2.19 -2.03 11.55
C LEU A 43 2.71 -3.39 12.06
N ASN A 44 1.81 -4.25 12.52
CA ASN A 44 2.16 -5.57 13.06
C ASN A 44 2.22 -6.67 11.98
N SER A 45 1.73 -6.41 10.76
CA SER A 45 1.73 -7.38 9.67
C SER A 45 3.03 -7.35 8.86
N SER A 46 3.74 -8.48 8.83
CA SER A 46 4.97 -8.65 8.04
C SER A 46 4.71 -8.55 6.52
N GLU A 47 3.50 -8.93 6.10
CA GLU A 47 3.01 -8.84 4.72
C GLU A 47 2.93 -7.39 4.26
N CYS A 48 2.36 -6.56 5.12
CA CYS A 48 2.22 -5.13 4.89
C CYS A 48 3.58 -4.43 4.84
N ASP A 49 4.51 -4.81 5.72
CA ASP A 49 5.87 -4.26 5.75
C ASP A 49 6.64 -4.55 4.46
N PHE A 50 6.62 -5.81 3.99
CA PHE A 50 7.23 -6.19 2.71
C PHE A 50 6.62 -5.43 1.54
N GLN A 51 5.29 -5.38 1.44
CA GLN A 51 4.59 -4.69 0.36
C GLN A 51 4.94 -3.19 0.31
N THR A 52 4.98 -2.55 1.47
CA THR A 52 5.37 -1.13 1.59
C THR A 52 6.80 -0.93 1.11
N LYS A 53 7.74 -1.73 1.64
CA LYS A 53 9.16 -1.62 1.29
C LYS A 53 9.39 -1.87 -0.20
N PHE A 54 8.70 -2.84 -0.79
CA PHE A 54 8.75 -3.14 -2.22
C PHE A 54 8.16 -2.00 -3.06
N ALA A 55 6.99 -1.47 -2.69
CA ALA A 55 6.40 -0.34 -3.41
C ALA A 55 7.27 0.93 -3.33
N LEU A 56 7.91 1.14 -2.18
CA LEU A 56 8.83 2.25 -1.96
C LEU A 56 10.13 2.08 -2.73
N SER A 57 10.68 0.88 -2.90
CA SER A 57 11.88 0.66 -3.72
C SER A 57 11.63 0.95 -5.20
N LEU A 58 10.38 0.80 -5.66
CA LEU A 58 9.94 1.14 -7.01
C LEU A 58 9.60 2.62 -7.22
N SER A 59 9.55 3.42 -6.15
CA SER A 59 9.15 4.83 -6.17
C SER A 59 10.22 5.85 -6.61
N PRO A 60 11.55 5.66 -6.35
CA PRO A 60 12.55 6.66 -6.69
C PRO A 60 12.66 6.82 -8.21
N GLY A 61 12.41 8.02 -8.72
CA GLY A 61 12.42 8.32 -10.16
C GLY A 61 11.14 7.98 -10.92
N ALA A 62 10.24 7.18 -10.35
CA ALA A 62 8.99 6.79 -10.98
C ALA A 62 7.86 7.78 -10.66
N ARG A 63 7.76 8.88 -11.43
CA ARG A 63 6.68 9.90 -11.29
C ARG A 63 5.26 9.32 -11.25
N HIS A 64 5.06 8.13 -11.82
CA HIS A 64 3.77 7.46 -11.88
C HIS A 64 3.52 6.45 -10.77
N LYS A 65 4.57 5.92 -10.10
CA LYS A 65 4.45 4.93 -9.01
C LYS A 65 4.45 5.62 -7.66
N ARG A 66 3.25 6.03 -7.22
CA ARG A 66 3.05 6.76 -5.97
C ARG A 66 2.33 5.90 -4.94
N LEU A 67 2.89 5.85 -3.75
CA LEU A 67 2.22 5.31 -2.56
C LEU A 67 1.27 6.38 -1.99
N ILE A 68 0.07 5.98 -1.62
CA ILE A 68 -0.96 6.85 -1.03
C ILE A 68 -1.35 6.23 0.32
N PRO A 69 -0.72 6.65 1.42
CA PRO A 69 -1.13 6.25 2.75
C PRO A 69 -2.46 6.93 3.12
N VAL A 70 -3.40 6.14 3.60
CA VAL A 70 -4.72 6.57 4.07
C VAL A 70 -4.86 6.18 5.53
N LYS A 71 -5.12 7.15 6.40
CA LYS A 71 -5.40 6.94 7.81
C LYS A 71 -6.92 6.91 8.00
N CYS A 72 -7.47 5.72 8.27
CA CYS A 72 -8.92 5.55 8.44
C CYS A 72 -9.36 5.59 9.91
N LYS A 73 -8.46 5.27 10.85
CA LYS A 73 -8.72 5.23 12.29
C LYS A 73 -7.64 6.01 13.04
N SER A 74 -7.96 6.47 14.25
CA SER A 74 -6.93 6.94 15.16
C SER A 74 -6.00 5.77 15.48
N MET A 75 -4.70 6.02 15.43
CA MET A 75 -3.69 5.03 15.76
C MET A 75 -3.15 5.34 17.14
N GLU A 76 -2.89 4.29 17.91
CA GLU A 76 -2.17 4.41 19.19
C GLU A 76 -0.66 4.41 18.95
N ASN A 77 -0.21 3.69 17.91
CA ASN A 77 1.19 3.60 17.55
C ASN A 77 1.65 4.74 16.65
N GLU A 78 2.96 5.01 16.67
CA GLU A 78 3.57 6.03 15.83
C GLU A 78 3.48 5.69 14.34
N PHE A 79 3.33 6.73 13.52
CA PHE A 79 3.29 6.58 12.08
C PHE A 79 4.66 6.12 11.54
N PRO A 80 4.72 5.18 10.58
CA PRO A 80 5.98 4.68 10.05
C PRO A 80 6.88 5.80 9.53
N SER A 81 8.11 5.87 10.04
CA SER A 81 9.09 6.87 9.64
C SER A 81 9.36 6.86 8.13
N ILE A 82 9.29 5.68 7.51
CA ILE A 82 9.48 5.47 6.07
C ILE A 82 8.40 6.15 5.21
N LEU A 83 7.21 6.37 5.78
CA LEU A 83 6.07 7.01 5.11
C LEU A 83 5.95 8.50 5.44
N ARG A 84 6.79 9.03 6.35
CA ARG A 84 6.71 10.43 6.85
C ARG A 84 6.87 11.48 5.74
N PHE A 85 7.56 11.13 4.66
CA PHE A 85 7.80 12.04 3.53
C PHE A 85 6.71 11.96 2.46
N ILE A 86 5.68 11.14 2.66
CA ILE A 86 4.59 10.92 1.70
C ILE A 86 3.33 11.60 2.22
N THR A 87 2.61 12.29 1.33
CA THR A 87 1.33 12.91 1.67
C THR A 87 0.33 11.85 2.13
N VAL A 88 -0.16 11.99 3.36
CA VAL A 88 -1.16 11.11 3.96
C VAL A 88 -2.55 11.69 3.71
N CYS A 89 -3.50 10.84 3.32
CA CYS A 89 -4.91 11.14 3.33
C CYS A 89 -5.48 10.78 4.69
N ASP A 90 -5.77 11.78 5.52
CA ASP A 90 -6.43 11.55 6.81
C ASP A 90 -7.95 11.56 6.63
N TYR A 91 -8.60 10.41 6.81
CA TYR A 91 -10.06 10.26 6.75
C TYR A 91 -10.71 10.55 8.10
N THR A 92 -9.94 10.65 9.18
CA THR A 92 -10.46 10.96 10.51
C THR A 92 -10.75 12.45 10.72
N ASN A 93 -10.26 13.31 9.81
CA ASN A 93 -10.52 14.74 9.78
C ASN A 93 -11.24 15.10 8.44
N PRO A 94 -12.58 15.04 8.41
CA PRO A 94 -13.39 15.21 7.20
C PRO A 94 -13.43 16.64 6.66
#